data_AF-A0A942VZ31-F1
#
_entry.id   AF-A0A942VZ31-F1
#
_cell.length_a   1.000
_cell.length_b   1.000
_cell.length_c   1.000
_cell.angle_alpha   90.00
_cell.angle_beta   90.00
_cell.angle_gamma   90.00
#
_symmetry.space_group_name_H-M   'P 1'
#
loop_
_entity.id
_entity.type
_entity.pdbx_description
1 polymer ?
#
loop_
_entity_poly.entity_id
_entity_poly.type
_entity_poly.pdbx_seq_one_letter_code
_entity_poly.pdbx_strand_id
1 'polypeptide(L)'
;MIYRDITFIDKNYNLILGDVDVENGFVTSIVPKGEGIGKPLVPPFVDIHIHGGYGVDIMNSSSSEIIYLSKKLYENNVGAYMPTTVAKSYSKILASAKEIKYASKNNNYAEILGIHIEGPFISKEYKGIMEESYITPCNIKLYEDLKNIMGDLKIRFTIAPECEGAYEFCKYVTDNGDFISIGHSGASVSECKELINNGASSYTHLFNAMSPVNHRNMGVAGAGIIDSNFVEVICDFVHI
;
A
#
# COMPACT_ATOMS: atom_id res chain seq x y z
N MET A 1 -24.29 -15.67 -9.83
CA MET A 1 -24.78 -14.35 -10.30
C MET A 1 -24.38 -14.20 -11.75
N ILE A 2 -25.23 -13.57 -12.55
CA ILE A 2 -24.99 -13.39 -13.97
C ILE A 2 -25.11 -11.90 -14.26
N TYR A 3 -24.04 -11.31 -14.77
CA TYR A 3 -24.03 -9.94 -15.27
C TYR A 3 -24.15 -10.00 -16.80
N ARG A 4 -25.25 -9.47 -17.34
CA ARG A 4 -25.48 -9.39 -18.78
C ARG A 4 -25.37 -7.94 -19.26
N ASP A 5 -24.87 -7.77 -20.47
CA ASP A 5 -24.74 -6.49 -21.18
C ASP A 5 -24.04 -5.42 -20.31
N ILE A 6 -22.87 -5.79 -19.77
CA ILE A 6 -22.02 -4.90 -18.99
C ILE A 6 -20.82 -4.40 -19.81
N THR A 7 -20.30 -3.24 -19.44
CA THR A 7 -19.01 -2.75 -19.94
C THR A 7 -17.94 -3.06 -18.90
N PHE A 8 -16.92 -3.83 -19.26
CA PHE A 8 -15.76 -4.10 -18.39
C PHE A 8 -14.45 -3.76 -19.10
N ILE A 9 -13.37 -3.70 -18.32
CA ILE A 9 -12.02 -3.43 -18.79
C ILE A 9 -11.31 -4.76 -19.04
N ASP A 10 -10.83 -4.99 -20.26
CA ASP A 10 -10.03 -6.18 -20.57
C ASP A 10 -8.57 -6.06 -20.10
N LYS A 11 -7.77 -7.11 -20.30
CA LYS A 11 -6.34 -7.13 -19.92
C LYS A 11 -5.48 -6.09 -20.65
N ASN A 12 -6.00 -5.48 -21.71
CA ASN A 12 -5.33 -4.46 -22.51
C ASN A 12 -5.92 -3.06 -22.23
N TYR A 13 -6.74 -2.92 -21.18
CA TYR A 13 -7.40 -1.68 -20.79
C TYR A 13 -8.46 -1.16 -21.79
N ASN A 14 -9.01 -2.03 -22.64
CA ASN A 14 -10.10 -1.67 -23.53
C ASN A 14 -11.45 -1.82 -22.84
N LEU A 15 -12.38 -0.92 -23.14
CA LEU A 15 -13.78 -1.04 -22.73
C LEU A 15 -14.51 -2.00 -23.68
N ILE A 16 -14.99 -3.11 -23.13
CA ILE A 16 -15.63 -4.18 -23.89
C ILE A 16 -17.04 -4.42 -23.34
N LEU A 17 -18.03 -4.47 -24.23
CA LEU A 17 -19.36 -4.97 -23.89
C LEU A 17 -19.30 -6.48 -23.79
N GLY A 18 -19.92 -7.07 -22.78
CA GLY A 18 -20.06 -8.51 -22.70
C GLY A 18 -20.87 -8.98 -21.51
N ASP A 19 -20.75 -10.27 -21.24
CA ASP A 19 -21.40 -10.91 -20.09
C ASP A 19 -20.36 -11.55 -19.18
N VAL A 20 -20.63 -11.56 -17.88
CA VAL A 20 -19.78 -12.16 -16.85
C VAL A 20 -20.60 -13.08 -15.97
N ASP A 21 -20.22 -14.35 -15.94
CA ASP A 21 -20.81 -15.35 -15.05
C ASP A 21 -19.96 -15.47 -13.78
N VAL A 22 -20.62 -15.48 -12.62
CA VAL A 22 -19.99 -15.59 -11.31
C VAL A 22 -20.64 -16.71 -10.51
N GLU A 23 -19.86 -17.66 -10.03
CA GLU A 23 -20.33 -18.75 -9.17
C GLU A 23 -19.49 -18.80 -7.90
N ASN A 24 -20.15 -18.90 -6.73
CA ASN A 24 -19.49 -18.95 -5.42
C ASN A 24 -18.44 -17.84 -5.19
N GLY A 25 -18.68 -16.64 -5.75
CA GLY A 25 -17.76 -15.49 -5.63
C GLY A 25 -16.63 -15.47 -6.65
N PHE A 26 -16.53 -16.45 -7.54
CA PHE A 26 -15.50 -16.52 -8.58
C PHE A 26 -16.10 -16.24 -9.95
N VAL A 27 -15.37 -15.49 -10.76
CA VAL A 27 -15.68 -15.35 -12.19
C VAL A 27 -15.43 -16.69 -12.87
N THR A 28 -16.47 -17.28 -13.46
CA THR A 28 -16.39 -18.58 -14.16
C THR A 28 -16.35 -18.44 -15.68
N SER A 29 -16.89 -17.35 -16.21
CA SER A 29 -16.90 -17.07 -17.65
C SER A 29 -16.94 -15.57 -17.91
N ILE A 30 -16.26 -15.15 -18.97
CA ILE A 30 -16.34 -13.81 -19.55
C ILE A 30 -16.62 -14.01 -21.05
N VAL A 31 -17.74 -13.47 -21.53
CA VAL A 31 -18.16 -13.58 -22.93
C VAL A 31 -18.20 -12.19 -23.56
N PRO A 32 -17.13 -11.77 -24.27
CA PRO A 32 -17.12 -10.51 -25.01
C PRO A 32 -18.15 -10.50 -26.14
N LYS A 33 -18.86 -9.39 -26.28
CA LYS A 33 -19.81 -9.09 -27.36
C LYS A 33 -19.28 -8.04 -28.36
N GLY A 34 -18.14 -7.42 -28.06
CA GLY A 34 -17.49 -6.42 -28.91
C GLY A 34 -17.58 -5.01 -28.33
N GLU A 35 -17.55 -4.01 -29.21
CA GLU A 35 -17.71 -2.61 -28.82
C GLU A 35 -19.18 -2.29 -28.49
N GLY A 36 -19.41 -1.56 -27.41
CA GLY A 36 -20.74 -1.15 -26.97
C GLY A 36 -20.72 -0.56 -25.58
N ILE A 37 -21.86 -0.03 -25.15
CA ILE A 37 -22.01 0.58 -23.82
C ILE A 37 -23.13 -0.14 -23.07
N GLY A 38 -22.72 -0.94 -22.10
CA GLY A 38 -23.55 -1.51 -21.05
C GLY A 38 -23.35 -0.81 -19.70
N LYS A 39 -23.94 -1.36 -18.64
CA LYS A 39 -23.66 -0.89 -17.27
C LYS A 39 -22.19 -1.15 -16.92
N PRO A 40 -21.45 -0.18 -16.37
CA PRO A 40 -20.05 -0.40 -16.03
C PRO A 40 -19.93 -1.44 -14.91
N LEU A 41 -19.05 -2.42 -15.10
CA LEU A 41 -18.57 -3.32 -14.06
C LEU A 41 -17.05 -3.20 -14.00
N VAL A 42 -16.55 -2.80 -12.85
CA VAL A 42 -15.11 -2.74 -12.57
C VAL A 42 -14.77 -3.75 -11.49
N PRO A 43 -13.55 -4.32 -11.50
CA PRO A 43 -13.03 -5.02 -10.34
C PRO A 43 -13.08 -4.09 -9.12
N PRO A 44 -13.29 -4.65 -7.91
CA PRO A 44 -13.22 -3.85 -6.70
C PRO A 44 -11.82 -3.23 -6.56
N PHE A 45 -11.76 -2.03 -6.00
CA PHE A 45 -10.50 -1.33 -5.76
C PHE A 45 -9.68 -2.01 -4.66
N VAL A 46 -8.36 -1.83 -4.76
CA VAL A 46 -7.40 -2.26 -3.75
C VAL A 46 -6.67 -1.04 -3.22
N ASP A 47 -6.83 -0.76 -1.93
CA ASP A 47 -6.19 0.39 -1.28
C ASP A 47 -5.02 -0.08 -0.40
N ILE A 48 -3.79 0.05 -0.91
CA ILE A 48 -2.59 -0.42 -0.21
C ILE A 48 -2.01 0.60 0.78
N HIS A 49 -2.63 1.78 0.92
CA HIS A 49 -2.13 2.86 1.75
C HIS A 49 -3.26 3.71 2.35
N ILE A 50 -3.78 3.28 3.50
CA ILE A 50 -4.83 3.98 4.24
C ILE A 50 -4.61 3.95 5.76
N HIS A 51 -4.49 5.13 6.38
CA HIS A 51 -4.30 5.27 7.83
C HIS A 51 -5.58 5.20 8.65
N GLY A 52 -6.74 5.30 8.00
CA GLY A 52 -8.02 5.41 8.67
C GLY A 52 -9.09 6.04 7.78
N GLY A 53 -10.27 6.22 8.34
CA GLY A 53 -11.43 6.78 7.66
C GLY A 53 -12.70 6.56 8.47
N TYR A 54 -13.75 7.34 8.19
CA TYR A 54 -15.06 7.19 8.86
C TYR A 54 -15.00 7.26 10.39
N GLY A 55 -14.05 8.04 10.94
CA GLY A 55 -13.80 8.17 12.39
C GLY A 55 -12.86 7.13 12.99
N VAL A 56 -12.32 6.21 12.18
CA VAL A 56 -11.38 5.16 12.59
C VAL A 56 -9.95 5.60 12.28
N ASP A 57 -9.02 5.40 13.21
CA ASP A 57 -7.58 5.65 13.09
C ASP A 57 -6.81 4.37 13.39
N ILE A 58 -6.04 3.84 12.43
CA ILE A 58 -5.42 2.51 12.53
C ILE A 58 -4.46 2.38 13.72
N MET A 59 -3.80 3.46 14.14
CA MET A 59 -2.89 3.41 15.28
C MET A 59 -3.58 3.24 16.62
N ASN A 60 -4.84 3.66 16.73
CA ASN A 60 -5.59 3.70 17.99
C ASN A 60 -6.87 2.86 17.98
N SER A 61 -7.16 2.15 16.89
CA SER A 61 -8.38 1.38 16.73
C SER A 61 -8.26 -0.03 17.28
N SER A 62 -9.35 -0.48 17.91
CA SER A 62 -9.60 -1.89 18.17
C SER A 62 -9.96 -2.65 16.89
N SER A 63 -9.85 -3.97 16.93
CA SER A 63 -10.23 -4.84 15.81
C SER A 63 -11.69 -4.68 15.37
N SER A 64 -12.62 -4.33 16.27
CA SER A 64 -14.02 -4.07 15.89
C SER A 64 -14.18 -2.79 15.08
N GLU A 65 -13.41 -1.74 15.40
CA GLU A 65 -13.36 -0.49 14.64
C GLU A 65 -12.69 -0.70 13.27
N ILE A 66 -11.66 -1.55 13.20
CA ILE A 66 -11.03 -1.94 11.93
C ILE A 66 -12.00 -2.75 11.05
N ILE A 67 -12.80 -3.65 11.63
CA ILE A 67 -13.87 -4.36 10.90
C ILE A 67 -14.93 -3.37 10.41
N TYR A 68 -15.27 -2.36 11.21
CA TYR A 68 -16.19 -1.30 10.79
C TYR A 68 -15.62 -0.48 9.61
N LEU A 69 -14.33 -0.12 9.64
CA LEU A 69 -13.65 0.50 8.50
C LEU A 69 -13.72 -0.40 7.27
N SER A 70 -13.44 -1.70 7.41
CA SER A 70 -13.51 -2.68 6.32
C SER A 70 -14.90 -2.72 5.67
N LYS A 71 -15.97 -2.61 6.47
CA LYS A 71 -17.35 -2.49 5.98
C LYS A 71 -17.55 -1.21 5.18
N LYS A 72 -17.07 -0.07 5.68
CA LYS A 72 -17.20 1.23 5.01
C LYS A 72 -16.44 1.30 3.69
N LEU A 73 -15.25 0.70 3.64
CA LEU A 73 -14.48 0.55 2.42
C LEU A 73 -15.22 -0.32 1.39
N TYR A 74 -15.79 -1.45 1.83
CA TYR A 74 -16.60 -2.33 0.98
C TYR A 74 -17.83 -1.61 0.40
N GLU A 75 -18.54 -0.81 1.20
CA GLU A 75 -19.66 0.03 0.76
C GLU A 75 -19.25 1.06 -0.32
N ASN A 76 -17.96 1.35 -0.47
CA ASN A 76 -17.39 2.27 -1.46
C ASN A 76 -16.56 1.54 -2.54
N ASN A 77 -16.86 0.27 -2.82
CA ASN A 77 -16.22 -0.56 -3.85
C ASN A 77 -14.73 -0.88 -3.61
N VAL A 78 -14.20 -0.65 -2.42
CA VAL A 78 -12.87 -1.16 -2.03
C VAL A 78 -13.03 -2.58 -1.54
N GLY A 79 -12.52 -3.55 -2.31
CA GLY A 79 -12.66 -4.97 -2.00
C GLY A 79 -11.52 -5.51 -1.14
N ALA A 80 -10.37 -4.84 -1.14
CA ALA A 80 -9.23 -5.22 -0.33
C ALA A 80 -8.38 -4.00 0.04
N TYR A 81 -7.68 -4.04 1.16
CA TYR A 81 -6.85 -2.93 1.60
C TYR A 81 -5.72 -3.36 2.55
N MET A 82 -4.77 -2.45 2.77
CA MET A 82 -3.71 -2.57 3.78
C MET A 82 -3.83 -1.42 4.80
N PRO A 83 -4.34 -1.70 6.01
CA PRO A 83 -4.26 -0.77 7.14
C PRO A 83 -2.83 -0.25 7.30
N THR A 84 -2.67 1.06 7.37
CA THR A 84 -1.35 1.70 7.37
C THR A 84 -1.04 2.38 8.70
N THR A 85 0.06 2.00 9.32
CA THR A 85 0.58 2.66 10.53
C THR A 85 1.34 3.93 10.19
N VAL A 86 1.53 4.81 11.17
CA VAL A 86 2.49 5.92 11.11
C VAL A 86 3.67 5.67 12.05
N ALA A 87 4.75 6.44 11.93
CA ALA A 87 5.89 6.38 12.84
C ALA A 87 5.46 6.59 14.30
N LYS A 88 5.59 5.54 15.11
CA LYS A 88 5.34 5.50 16.56
C LYS A 88 6.30 4.52 17.23
N SER A 89 6.22 4.41 18.56
CA SER A 89 6.97 3.39 19.30
C SER A 89 6.68 1.99 18.75
N TYR A 90 7.69 1.12 18.72
CA TYR A 90 7.53 -0.25 18.21
C TYR A 90 6.42 -1.00 18.94
N SER A 91 6.28 -0.77 20.25
CA SER A 91 5.17 -1.34 21.04
C SER A 91 3.79 -0.96 20.53
N LYS A 92 3.62 0.27 20.02
CA LYS A 92 2.34 0.75 19.45
C LYS A 92 2.10 0.18 18.07
N ILE A 93 3.13 0.11 17.22
CA ILE A 93 3.06 -0.53 15.90
C ILE A 93 2.67 -2.01 16.07
N LEU A 94 3.35 -2.74 16.96
CA LEU A 94 3.05 -4.15 17.25
C LEU A 94 1.67 -4.36 17.88
N ALA A 95 1.17 -3.40 18.68
CA ALA A 95 -0.19 -3.46 19.20
C ALA A 95 -1.23 -3.30 18.09
N SER A 96 -1.06 -2.32 17.19
CA SER A 96 -1.93 -2.15 16.02
C SER A 96 -1.91 -3.39 15.11
N ALA A 97 -0.72 -3.97 14.87
CA ALA A 97 -0.60 -5.21 14.08
C ALA A 97 -1.40 -6.39 14.67
N LYS A 98 -1.48 -6.51 16.00
CA LYS A 98 -2.30 -7.54 16.65
C LYS A 98 -3.79 -7.33 16.42
N GLU A 99 -4.27 -6.09 16.51
CA GLU A 99 -5.68 -5.75 16.23
C GLU A 99 -6.01 -5.98 14.75
N ILE A 100 -5.12 -5.59 13.84
CA ILE A 100 -5.25 -5.84 12.40
C ILE A 100 -5.31 -7.36 12.12
N LYS A 101 -4.42 -8.14 12.73
CA LYS A 101 -4.42 -9.61 12.57
C LYS A 101 -5.69 -10.26 13.10
N TYR A 102 -6.23 -9.76 14.20
CA TYR A 102 -7.50 -10.24 14.73
C TYR A 102 -8.65 -9.88 13.79
N ALA A 103 -8.71 -8.62 13.33
CA ALA A 103 -9.70 -8.15 12.38
C ALA A 103 -9.67 -8.97 11.09
N SER A 104 -8.49 -9.28 10.54
CA SER A 104 -8.34 -10.02 9.29
C SER A 104 -8.97 -11.41 9.34
N LYS A 105 -9.01 -12.05 10.51
CA LYS A 105 -9.61 -13.39 10.71
C LYS A 105 -11.12 -13.36 10.93
N ASN A 106 -11.66 -12.20 11.32
CA ASN A 106 -13.05 -12.05 11.76
C ASN A 106 -13.84 -11.05 10.89
N ASN A 107 -13.30 -10.69 9.73
CA ASN A 107 -13.87 -9.72 8.80
C ASN A 107 -14.52 -10.43 7.60
N ASN A 108 -15.72 -9.98 7.22
CA ASN A 108 -16.47 -10.47 6.07
C ASN A 108 -16.72 -9.38 5.00
N TYR A 109 -15.96 -8.27 5.07
CA TYR A 109 -16.07 -7.13 4.15
C TYR A 109 -14.77 -6.97 3.34
N ALA A 110 -14.31 -5.74 3.09
CA ALA A 110 -13.06 -5.50 2.36
C ALA A 110 -11.90 -6.27 3.00
N GLU A 111 -11.23 -7.12 2.22
CA GLU A 111 -10.19 -8.03 2.69
C GLU A 111 -8.98 -7.25 3.22
N ILE A 112 -8.46 -7.66 4.38
CA ILE A 112 -7.21 -7.13 4.92
C ILE A 112 -6.07 -7.97 4.35
N LEU A 113 -5.36 -7.43 3.35
CA LEU A 113 -4.25 -8.12 2.67
C LEU A 113 -3.00 -8.25 3.55
N GLY A 114 -2.91 -7.39 4.56
CA GLY A 114 -1.71 -7.27 5.36
C GLY A 114 -1.66 -5.99 6.17
N ILE A 115 -0.45 -5.48 6.36
CA ILE A 115 -0.18 -4.22 7.06
C ILE A 115 0.86 -3.43 6.28
N HIS A 116 0.62 -2.13 6.14
CA HIS A 116 1.61 -1.19 5.63
C HIS A 116 2.20 -0.40 6.80
N ILE A 117 3.52 -0.43 6.92
CA ILE A 117 4.30 0.25 7.93
C ILE A 117 4.94 1.49 7.30
N GLU A 118 4.27 2.64 7.43
CA GLU A 118 4.80 3.91 6.94
C GLU A 118 5.63 4.61 8.03
N GLY A 119 6.95 4.50 7.91
CA GLY A 119 7.86 4.80 9.03
C GLY A 119 7.86 3.68 10.08
N PRO A 120 8.86 3.63 10.97
CA PRO A 120 9.71 4.74 11.39
C PRO A 120 11.04 4.90 10.62
N PHE A 121 11.31 4.05 9.63
CA PHE A 121 12.60 3.97 8.91
C PHE A 121 12.71 4.99 7.77
N ILE A 122 12.45 6.26 8.08
CA ILE A 122 12.30 7.34 7.11
C ILE A 122 13.27 8.49 7.40
N SER A 123 13.32 9.48 6.52
CA SER A 123 14.14 10.67 6.70
C SER A 123 13.51 11.64 7.69
N LYS A 124 14.31 12.18 8.61
CA LYS A 124 13.86 13.26 9.52
C LYS A 124 13.57 14.56 8.77
N GLU A 125 14.33 14.85 7.73
CA GLU A 125 14.14 16.05 6.90
C GLU A 125 12.84 15.97 6.10
N TYR A 126 12.50 14.77 5.62
CA TYR A 126 11.29 14.50 4.83
C TYR A 126 10.21 13.77 5.64
N LYS A 127 10.10 14.09 6.94
CA LYS A 127 9.14 13.44 7.85
C LYS A 127 7.67 13.73 7.55
N GLY A 128 7.36 14.83 6.87
CA GLY A 128 5.97 15.27 6.68
C GLY A 128 5.26 15.46 8.03
N ILE A 129 4.16 14.74 8.24
CA ILE A 129 3.40 14.74 9.51
C ILE A 129 3.97 13.81 10.58
N MET A 130 5.00 13.02 10.26
CA MET A 130 5.56 12.02 11.17
C MET A 130 6.28 12.69 12.34
N GLU A 131 6.09 12.14 13.53
CA GLU A 131 6.72 12.66 14.74
C GLU A 131 8.20 12.22 14.78
N GLU A 132 9.10 13.20 14.73
CA GLU A 132 10.54 12.98 14.56
C GLU A 132 11.17 12.14 15.69
N SER A 133 10.60 12.20 16.89
CA SER A 133 11.04 11.44 18.07
C SER A 133 10.96 9.92 17.86
N TYR A 134 10.10 9.46 16.94
CA TYR A 134 9.94 8.05 16.61
C TYR A 134 10.71 7.61 15.37
N ILE A 135 11.37 8.53 14.65
CA ILE A 135 12.17 8.18 13.47
C ILE A 135 13.49 7.56 13.93
N THR A 136 13.75 6.33 13.48
CA THR A 136 14.89 5.51 13.90
C THR A 136 15.55 4.82 12.70
N PRO A 137 16.82 4.38 12.84
CA PRO A 137 17.44 3.44 11.90
C PRO A 137 16.57 2.21 11.61
N CYS A 138 16.80 1.59 10.45
CA CYS A 138 16.15 0.35 10.08
C CYS A 138 16.42 -0.76 11.10
N ASN A 139 15.41 -1.58 11.38
CA ASN A 139 15.49 -2.57 12.43
C ASN A 139 14.82 -3.88 12.01
N ILE A 140 15.66 -4.89 11.73
CA ILE A 140 15.22 -6.23 11.33
C ILE A 140 14.34 -6.87 12.42
N LYS A 141 14.63 -6.63 13.70
CA LYS A 141 13.87 -7.20 14.81
C LYS A 141 12.41 -6.75 14.81
N LEU A 142 12.12 -5.49 14.47
CA LEU A 142 10.74 -5.02 14.30
C LEU A 142 10.01 -5.81 13.20
N TYR A 143 10.68 -6.06 12.07
CA TYR A 143 10.10 -6.87 11.00
C TYR A 143 9.84 -8.31 11.45
N GLU A 144 10.78 -8.97 12.11
CA GLU A 144 10.59 -10.33 12.64
C GLU A 144 9.40 -10.39 13.63
N ASP A 145 9.29 -9.42 14.54
CA ASP A 145 8.20 -9.36 15.50
C ASP A 145 6.84 -9.12 14.81
N LEU A 146 6.81 -8.27 13.78
CA LEU A 146 5.64 -8.11 12.92
C LEU A 146 5.30 -9.39 12.17
N LYS A 147 6.29 -10.08 11.60
CA LYS A 147 6.07 -11.31 10.84
C LYS A 147 5.49 -12.41 11.72
N ASN A 148 5.99 -12.53 12.96
CA ASN A 148 5.45 -13.44 13.97
C ASN A 148 3.96 -13.17 14.29
N ILE A 149 3.55 -11.91 14.28
CA ILE A 149 2.14 -11.52 14.51
C ILE A 149 1.31 -11.76 13.25
N MET A 150 1.78 -11.29 12.11
CA MET A 150 1.03 -11.24 10.85
C MET A 150 0.92 -12.62 10.17
N GLY A 151 1.88 -13.52 10.41
CA GLY A 151 1.94 -14.83 9.76
C GLY A 151 2.04 -14.71 8.24
N ASP A 152 1.12 -15.35 7.53
CA ASP A 152 1.11 -15.37 6.05
C ASP A 152 0.65 -14.06 5.40
N LEU A 153 0.09 -13.13 6.19
CA LEU A 153 -0.29 -11.82 5.68
C LEU A 153 0.95 -11.02 5.27
N LYS A 154 0.77 -10.16 4.26
CA LYS A 154 1.86 -9.36 3.71
C LYS A 154 2.20 -8.19 4.62
N ILE A 155 3.49 -7.90 4.71
CA ILE A 155 3.99 -6.68 5.33
C ILE A 155 4.58 -5.83 4.23
N ARG A 156 4.21 -4.56 4.21
CA ARG A 156 4.82 -3.55 3.35
C ARG A 156 5.45 -2.50 4.23
N PHE A 157 6.64 -2.02 3.90
CA PHE A 157 7.23 -0.86 4.56
C PHE A 157 7.43 0.29 3.58
N THR A 158 7.20 1.51 4.04
CA THR A 158 7.79 2.71 3.42
C THR A 158 9.05 3.08 4.18
N ILE A 159 10.19 3.12 3.47
CA ILE A 159 11.48 3.47 4.04
C ILE A 159 12.21 4.51 3.17
N ALA A 160 13.13 5.23 3.79
CA ALA A 160 14.05 6.14 3.11
C ALA A 160 15.37 5.42 2.77
N PRO A 161 15.85 5.44 1.51
CA PRO A 161 17.14 4.82 1.13
C PRO A 161 18.34 5.31 1.94
N GLU A 162 18.35 6.58 2.35
CA GLU A 162 19.43 7.17 3.14
C GLU A 162 19.39 6.80 4.64
N CYS A 163 18.34 6.08 5.07
CA CYS A 163 18.23 5.63 6.45
C CYS A 163 19.31 4.57 6.76
N GLU A 164 19.90 4.65 7.95
CA GLU A 164 20.88 3.67 8.40
C GLU A 164 20.30 2.26 8.37
N GLY A 165 21.00 1.33 7.71
CA GLY A 165 20.59 -0.07 7.53
C GLY A 165 19.56 -0.33 6.43
N ALA A 166 19.14 0.67 5.64
CA ALA A 166 18.07 0.52 4.65
C ALA A 166 18.29 -0.59 3.62
N TYR A 167 19.49 -0.72 3.06
CA TYR A 167 19.77 -1.74 2.03
C TYR A 167 19.70 -3.16 2.57
N GLU A 168 20.33 -3.43 3.72
CA GLU A 168 20.29 -4.75 4.38
C GLU A 168 18.85 -5.09 4.79
N PHE A 169 18.14 -4.13 5.39
CA PHE A 169 16.76 -4.29 5.80
C PHE A 169 15.86 -4.58 4.59
N CYS A 170 16.00 -3.81 3.50
CA CYS A 170 15.23 -4.00 2.28
C CYS A 170 15.40 -5.42 1.76
N LYS A 171 16.66 -5.85 1.57
CA LYS A 171 16.97 -7.19 1.09
C LYS A 171 16.38 -8.27 1.99
N TYR A 172 16.53 -8.13 3.31
CA TYR A 172 16.02 -9.10 4.26
C TYR A 172 14.49 -9.22 4.20
N VAL A 173 13.76 -8.10 4.16
CA VAL A 173 12.30 -8.10 4.06
C VAL A 173 11.83 -8.73 2.75
N THR A 174 12.46 -8.37 1.63
CA THR A 174 12.05 -8.85 0.30
C THR A 174 12.41 -10.32 0.07
N ASP A 175 13.56 -10.78 0.58
CA ASP A 175 13.95 -12.20 0.54
C ASP A 175 12.95 -13.08 1.34
N ASN A 176 12.23 -12.50 2.30
CA ASN A 176 11.15 -13.16 3.06
C ASN A 176 9.75 -12.96 2.43
N GLY A 177 9.67 -12.41 1.22
CA GLY A 177 8.44 -12.32 0.42
C GLY A 177 7.50 -11.19 0.79
N ASP A 178 8.00 -10.16 1.46
CA ASP A 178 7.32 -8.92 1.84
C ASP A 178 7.86 -7.72 1.03
N PHE A 179 7.23 -6.54 1.16
CA PHE A 179 7.42 -5.44 0.20
C PHE A 179 8.08 -4.20 0.81
N ILE A 180 8.86 -3.50 0.00
CA ILE A 180 9.51 -2.23 0.35
C ILE A 180 9.11 -1.17 -0.68
N SER A 181 8.74 0.00 -0.17
CA SER A 181 8.41 1.20 -0.92
C SER A 181 9.32 2.35 -0.50
N ILE A 182 9.75 3.15 -1.47
CA ILE A 182 10.58 4.34 -1.26
C ILE A 182 9.67 5.54 -0.97
N GLY A 183 9.86 6.19 0.17
CA GLY A 183 9.11 7.40 0.52
C GLY A 183 9.71 8.11 1.71
N HIS A 184 9.21 9.32 2.01
CA HIS A 184 9.71 10.14 3.12
C HIS A 184 11.23 10.31 3.09
N SER A 185 11.77 10.71 1.95
CA SER A 185 13.20 10.60 1.64
C SER A 185 13.73 11.78 0.82
N GLY A 186 14.96 12.16 1.14
CA GLY A 186 15.79 13.12 0.42
C GLY A 186 16.80 12.49 -0.53
N ALA A 187 16.78 11.16 -0.68
CA ALA A 187 17.78 10.41 -1.43
C ALA A 187 17.99 10.89 -2.87
N SER A 188 19.18 10.63 -3.39
CA SER A 188 19.52 10.76 -4.80
C SER A 188 18.88 9.64 -5.62
N VAL A 189 18.76 9.86 -6.93
CA VAL A 189 18.33 8.82 -7.89
C VAL A 189 19.20 7.56 -7.79
N SER A 190 20.51 7.71 -7.57
CA SER A 190 21.43 6.58 -7.40
C SER A 190 21.13 5.74 -6.16
N GLU A 191 20.81 6.37 -5.03
CA GLU A 191 20.45 5.66 -3.79
C GLU A 191 19.10 4.95 -3.94
N CYS A 192 18.11 5.58 -4.60
CA CYS A 192 16.85 4.92 -4.92
C CYS A 192 17.06 3.66 -5.79
N LYS A 193 17.87 3.78 -6.85
CA LYS A 193 18.22 2.64 -7.71
C LYS A 193 18.91 1.53 -6.94
N GLU A 194 19.80 1.87 -6.01
CA GLU A 194 20.47 0.88 -5.18
C GLU A 194 19.50 0.16 -4.24
N LEU A 195 18.53 0.88 -3.65
CA LEU A 195 17.49 0.23 -2.84
C LEU A 195 16.60 -0.69 -3.68
N ILE A 196 16.28 -0.30 -4.92
CA ILE A 196 15.57 -1.15 -5.90
C ILE A 196 16.38 -2.41 -6.25
N ASN A 197 17.69 -2.27 -6.47
CA ASN A 197 18.58 -3.42 -6.70
C ASN A 197 18.59 -4.39 -5.51
N ASN A 198 18.32 -3.88 -4.30
CA ASN A 198 18.17 -4.66 -3.07
C ASN A 198 16.73 -5.17 -2.83
N GLY A 199 15.80 -4.94 -3.75
CA GLY A 199 14.46 -5.56 -3.75
C GLY A 199 13.29 -4.59 -3.58
N ALA A 200 13.52 -3.29 -3.34
CA ALA A 200 12.43 -2.31 -3.33
C ALA A 200 11.70 -2.29 -4.67
N SER A 201 10.38 -2.15 -4.64
CA SER A 201 9.52 -2.36 -5.82
C SER A 201 8.46 -1.28 -6.02
N SER A 202 8.47 -0.23 -5.20
CA SER A 202 7.51 0.86 -5.33
C SER A 202 8.00 2.19 -4.76
N TYR A 203 7.27 3.26 -5.08
CA TYR A 203 7.39 4.58 -4.47
C TYR A 203 6.07 4.96 -3.79
N THR A 204 6.15 5.50 -2.57
CA THR A 204 5.01 5.91 -1.73
C THR A 204 4.59 7.33 -2.10
N HIS A 205 3.27 7.57 -2.24
CA HIS A 205 2.62 8.86 -2.54
C HIS A 205 3.46 9.91 -3.30
N LEU A 206 3.90 9.59 -4.52
CA LEU A 206 4.82 10.35 -5.36
C LEU A 206 4.67 11.88 -5.20
N PHE A 207 5.80 12.58 -5.10
CA PHE A 207 5.96 14.02 -4.78
C PHE A 207 5.83 14.39 -3.30
N ASN A 208 5.03 13.67 -2.51
CA ASN A 208 4.76 14.02 -1.13
C ASN A 208 5.91 13.55 -0.22
N ALA A 209 6.45 14.46 0.58
CA ALA A 209 7.59 14.17 1.47
C ALA A 209 8.79 13.53 0.72
N MET A 210 9.09 14.02 -0.48
CA MET A 210 10.21 13.57 -1.31
C MET A 210 11.10 14.74 -1.71
N SER A 211 12.40 14.48 -1.96
CA SER A 211 13.24 15.46 -2.63
C SER A 211 12.65 15.79 -4.02
N PRO A 212 12.51 17.08 -4.36
CA PRO A 212 11.79 17.50 -5.56
C PRO A 212 12.62 17.27 -6.83
N VAL A 213 11.96 17.39 -7.99
CA VAL A 213 12.63 17.30 -9.29
C VAL A 213 13.44 18.57 -9.58
N ASN A 214 14.75 18.42 -9.75
CA ASN A 214 15.63 19.47 -10.28
C ASN A 214 16.39 18.97 -11.52
N HIS A 215 16.70 19.86 -12.48
CA HIS A 215 17.34 19.52 -13.76
C HIS A 215 18.74 18.89 -13.63
N ARG A 216 19.43 19.08 -12.49
CA ARG A 216 20.74 18.47 -12.21
C ARG A 216 20.68 17.36 -11.16
N ASN A 217 19.65 17.35 -10.33
CA ASN A 217 19.41 16.31 -9.34
C ASN A 217 17.91 16.02 -9.29
N MET A 218 17.50 14.92 -9.90
CA MET A 218 16.08 14.58 -10.02
C MET A 218 15.45 14.15 -8.68
N GLY A 219 16.26 13.85 -7.65
CA GLY A 219 15.78 13.44 -6.33
C GLY A 219 14.91 12.18 -6.36
N VAL A 220 14.17 11.93 -5.28
CA VAL A 220 13.27 10.78 -5.14
C VAL A 220 12.04 10.95 -6.02
N ALA A 221 11.46 12.15 -6.08
CA ALA A 221 10.30 12.39 -6.94
C ALA A 221 10.62 12.12 -8.42
N GLY A 222 11.79 12.58 -8.89
CA GLY A 222 12.22 12.31 -10.24
C GLY A 222 12.66 10.87 -10.47
N ALA A 223 13.20 10.19 -9.44
CA ALA A 223 13.45 8.75 -9.51
C ALA A 223 12.14 7.99 -9.78
N GLY A 224 11.07 8.26 -9.03
CA GLY A 224 9.77 7.64 -9.24
C GLY A 224 9.14 7.91 -10.61
N ILE A 225 9.41 9.07 -11.23
CA ILE A 225 8.91 9.39 -12.58
C ILE A 225 9.61 8.58 -13.68
N ILE A 226 10.92 8.35 -13.55
CA ILE A 226 11.72 7.71 -14.61
C ILE A 226 11.87 6.20 -14.43
N ASP A 227 11.54 5.69 -13.25
CA ASP A 227 11.58 4.28 -12.95
C ASP A 227 10.33 3.55 -13.50
N SER A 228 10.44 2.26 -13.79
CA SER A 228 9.34 1.42 -14.26
C SER A 228 8.57 0.72 -13.15
N ASN A 229 9.02 0.85 -11.90
CA ASN A 229 8.35 0.31 -10.72
C ASN A 229 7.05 1.05 -10.42
N PHE A 230 6.23 0.42 -9.57
CA PHE A 230 4.93 0.96 -9.18
C PHE A 230 5.07 2.27 -8.40
N VAL A 231 4.21 3.25 -8.67
CA VAL A 231 4.14 4.51 -7.94
C VAL A 231 2.75 4.73 -7.39
N GLU A 232 2.66 5.09 -6.11
CA GLU A 232 1.43 5.58 -5.52
C GLU A 232 1.22 7.05 -5.83
N VAL A 233 -0.03 7.45 -6.01
CA VAL A 233 -0.43 8.83 -6.29
C VAL A 233 -1.73 9.09 -5.53
N ILE A 234 -1.81 10.22 -4.82
CA ILE A 234 -3.04 10.66 -4.14
C ILE A 234 -3.78 11.61 -5.09
N CYS A 235 -4.86 11.12 -5.70
CA CYS A 235 -5.62 11.84 -6.73
C CYS A 235 -6.76 12.70 -6.15
N ASP A 236 -6.47 13.56 -5.18
CA ASP A 236 -7.46 14.42 -4.50
C ASP A 236 -7.44 15.89 -4.93
N PHE A 237 -6.58 16.24 -5.89
CA PHE A 237 -6.34 17.60 -6.40
C PHE A 237 -5.79 18.58 -5.35
N VAL A 238 -5.29 18.08 -4.22
CA VAL A 238 -4.67 18.87 -3.15
C VAL A 238 -3.22 18.44 -2.94
N HIS A 239 -2.97 17.13 -2.88
CA HIS A 239 -1.62 16.58 -2.75
C HIS A 239 -0.83 16.68 -4.06
N ILE A 240 -1.53 16.61 -5.21
CA ILE A 240 -0.99 16.73 -6.58
C ILE A 240 -1.98 17.50 -7.45
#